data_AF-A0A6G2JYU6-F1
#
_entry.id   AF-A0A6G2JYU6-F1
#
_cell.length_a   1.000
_cell.length_b   1.000
_cell.length_c   1.000
_cell.angle_alpha   90.00
_cell.angle_beta   90.00
_cell.angle_gamma   90.00
#
_symmetry.space_group_name_H-M   'P 1'
#
loop_
_entity.id
_entity.type
_entity.pdbx_description
1 polymer ?
#
loop_
_entity_poly.entity_id
_entity_poly.type
_entity_poly.pdbx_seq_one_letter_code
_entity_poly.pdbx_strand_id
1 'polypeptide(L)' 'MLTYMRRTTVMLPDDLDLRLRREAARRNMTISEVTREAIEQHVGGTPRRLRAAGAGRSGYDDVSERIEEILAAEVTP' A
#
# COMPACT_ATOMS: atom_id res chain seq x y z
N MET A 1 23.70 7.88 2.43
CA MET A 1 23.34 7.04 1.28
C MET A 1 22.99 7.97 0.13
N LEU A 2 23.82 8.05 -0.91
CA LEU A 2 23.51 8.92 -2.05
C LEU A 2 22.30 8.31 -2.78
N THR A 3 21.19 9.04 -2.79
CA THR A 3 19.98 8.65 -3.53
C THR A 3 20.26 8.81 -5.02
N TYR A 4 20.83 7.78 -5.65
CA TYR A 4 21.11 7.82 -7.07
C TYR A 4 19.82 7.64 -7.87
N MET A 5 19.30 8.73 -8.42
CA MET A 5 18.24 8.66 -9.42
C MET A 5 18.79 8.16 -10.75
N ARG A 6 18.06 7.24 -11.39
CA ARG A 6 18.31 6.82 -12.78
C ARG A 6 17.38 7.61 -13.71
N ARG A 7 17.92 8.08 -14.84
CA ARG A 7 17.13 8.73 -15.90
C ARG A 7 16.53 7.63 -16.79
N THR A 8 15.21 7.66 -16.93
CA THR A 8 14.45 6.74 -17.78
C THR A 8 13.67 7.57 -18.80
N THR A 9 13.84 7.28 -20.08
CA THR A 9 13.03 7.89 -21.15
C THR A 9 11.82 7.00 -21.40
N VAL A 10 10.63 7.57 -21.32
CA VAL A 10 9.37 6.87 -21.62
C VAL A 10 8.62 7.62 -22.71
N MET A 11 8.12 6.90 -23.70
CA MET A 11 7.25 7.48 -24.73
C MET A 11 5.82 7.53 -24.19
N LEU A 12 5.18 8.69 -24.28
CA LEU A 12 3.80 8.89 -23.85
C LEU A 12 2.94 9.23 -25.09
N PRO A 13 1.71 8.73 -25.17
CA PRO A 13 0.71 9.27 -26.09
C PRO A 13 0.52 10.78 -25.87
N ASP A 14 0.28 11.53 -26.94
CA ASP A 14 0.17 13.00 -26.90
C ASP A 14 -0.93 13.49 -25.95
N ASP A 15 -2.07 12.78 -25.91
CA ASP A 15 -3.18 13.10 -25.01
C ASP A 15 -2.80 12.90 -23.54
N LEU A 16 -1.96 11.91 -23.24
CA LEU A 16 -1.44 11.65 -21.91
C LEU A 16 -0.43 12.72 -21.48
N ASP A 17 0.49 13.13 -22.37
CA ASP A 17 1.43 14.23 -22.10
C ASP A 17 0.69 15.55 -21.80
N LEU A 18 -0.36 15.86 -22.58
CA LEU A 18 -1.18 17.05 -22.36
C LEU A 18 -1.85 17.03 -20.98
N ARG A 19 -2.40 15.88 -20.57
CA ARG A 19 -3.01 15.71 -19.25
C ARG A 19 -1.97 15.83 -18.14
N LEU A 20 -0.79 15.25 -18.33
CA LEU A 20 0.31 15.30 -17.37
C LEU A 20 0.80 16.74 -17.15
N ARG A 21 0.96 17.53 -18.21
CA ARG A 21 1.32 18.96 -18.12
C ARG A 21 0.28 19.79 -17.38
N ARG A 22 -1.00 19.55 -17.66
CA ARG A 22 -2.10 20.23 -16.96
C ARG A 22 -2.10 19.92 -15.47
N GLU A 23 -1.86 18.67 -15.11
CA GLU A 23 -1.80 18.26 -13.71
C GLU A 23 -0.58 18.86 -12.99
N ALA A 24 0.58 18.86 -13.63
CA ALA A 24 1.79 19.51 -13.13
C ALA A 24 1.56 21.01 -12.88
N ALA A 25 0.95 21.72 -13.85
CA ALA A 25 0.59 23.13 -13.70
C ALA A 25 -0.43 23.36 -12.56
N ARG A 26 -1.47 22.53 -12.48
CA ARG A 26 -2.50 22.61 -11.44
C ARG A 26 -1.91 22.44 -10.04
N ARG A 27 -0.96 21.52 -9.87
CA ARG A 27 -0.31 21.21 -8.59
C ARG A 27 0.91 22.08 -8.28
N ASN A 28 1.32 22.96 -9.21
CA ASN A 28 2.56 23.72 -9.14
C ASN A 28 3.79 22.83 -8.91
N MET A 29 3.85 21.70 -9.63
CA MET A 29 4.91 20.69 -9.59
C MET A 29 5.55 20.54 -10.97
N THR A 30 6.75 19.98 -11.02
CA THR A 30 7.38 19.59 -12.28
C THR A 30 6.76 18.30 -12.83
N ILE A 31 6.85 18.13 -14.15
CA ILE A 31 6.42 16.88 -14.83
C ILE A 31 7.10 15.66 -14.21
N SER A 32 8.40 15.77 -13.89
CA SER A 32 9.18 14.70 -13.27
C SER A 32 8.70 14.33 -11.87
N GLU A 33 8.25 15.29 -11.06
CA GLU A 33 7.70 15.02 -9.72
C GLU A 33 6.35 14.33 -9.81
N VAL A 34 5.43 14.82 -10.65
CA VAL A 34 4.13 14.17 -10.86
C VAL A 34 4.31 12.76 -11.43
N THR A 35 5.24 12.59 -12.37
CA THR A 35 5.55 11.27 -12.96
C THR A 35 6.08 10.31 -11.90
N ARG A 36 7.00 10.77 -11.04
CA ARG A 36 7.54 9.93 -9.97
C ARG A 36 6.48 9.58 -8.94
N GLU A 37 5.65 10.54 -8.52
CA GLU A 37 4.53 10.31 -7.60
C GLU A 37 3.56 9.27 -8.17
N ALA A 38 3.19 9.38 -9.45
CA ALA A 38 2.30 8.44 -10.12
C ALA A 38 2.92 7.03 -10.21
N ILE A 39 4.21 6.94 -10.55
CA ILE A 39 4.94 5.66 -10.58
C ILE A 39 5.00 5.07 -9.17
N GLU A 40 5.37 5.85 -8.15
CA GLU A 40 5.42 5.41 -6.76
C GLU A 40 4.05 4.94 -6.26
N GLN A 41 2.95 5.62 -6.58
CA GLN A 41 1.61 5.14 -6.23
C GLN A 41 1.25 3.83 -6.93
N HIS A 42 1.71 3.64 -8.18
CA HIS A 42 1.40 2.46 -8.98
C HIS A 42 2.27 1.25 -8.64
N VAL A 43 3.57 1.44 -8.41
CA VAL A 43 4.56 0.36 -8.17
C VAL A 43 4.99 0.28 -6.71
N GLY A 44 5.07 1.41 -6.03
CA GLY A 44 5.38 1.55 -4.62
C GLY A 44 4.13 1.33 -3.80
N GLY A 45 3.68 0.07 -3.77
CA GLY A 45 2.61 -0.34 -2.90
C GLY A 45 2.84 0.22 -1.50
N THR A 46 1.88 0.99 -1.00
CA THR A 46 1.75 1.28 0.43
C THR A 46 2.09 0.00 1.18
N PRO A 47 2.97 0.00 2.20
CA PRO A 47 3.24 -1.22 2.96
C PRO A 47 1.88 -1.81 3.31
N ARG A 48 1.62 -3.02 2.78
CA ARG A 48 0.30 -3.63 2.80
C ARG A 48 -0.03 -3.81 4.27
N ARG A 49 -0.74 -2.83 4.85
CA ARG A 49 -1.10 -2.85 6.26
C ARG A 49 -2.16 -3.93 6.35
N LEU A 50 -1.75 -5.13 6.72
CA LEU A 50 -2.64 -6.26 6.96
C LEU A 50 -3.68 -5.76 7.95
N ARG A 51 -4.89 -5.45 7.46
CA ARG A 51 -5.97 -4.91 8.30
C ARG A 51 -6.43 -5.89 9.37
N ALA A 52 -6.05 -7.16 9.22
CA ALA A 52 -6.26 -8.24 10.17
C ALA A 52 -4.97 -8.69 10.88
N ALA A 53 -3.84 -7.97 10.78
CA ALA A 53 -2.67 -8.31 11.60
C ALA A 53 -3.04 -8.15 13.09
N GLY A 54 -3.05 -9.26 13.81
CA GLY A 54 -3.51 -9.32 15.21
C GLY A 54 -5.02 -9.55 15.38
N ALA A 55 -5.78 -9.73 14.31
CA ALA A 55 -7.15 -10.25 14.43
C ALA A 55 -7.08 -11.68 14.98
N GLY A 56 -7.71 -11.92 16.13
CA GLY A 56 -7.59 -13.18 16.85
C GLY A 56 -6.41 -13.26 17.83
N ARG A 57 -5.67 -12.16 18.07
CA ARG A 57 -4.74 -12.09 19.21
C ARG A 57 -5.54 -12.04 20.51
N SER A 58 -5.90 -13.20 21.03
CA SER A 58 -6.59 -13.38 22.31
C SER A 58 -5.69 -13.06 23.51
N GLY A 59 -4.35 -13.02 23.31
CA GLY A 59 -3.36 -12.87 24.37
C GLY A 59 -2.97 -14.20 25.03
N TYR A 60 -3.50 -15.31 24.53
CA TYR A 60 -3.22 -16.67 24.98
C TYR A 60 -2.55 -17.45 23.86
N ASP A 61 -1.51 -18.19 24.22
CA ASP A 61 -0.69 -18.95 23.26
C ASP A 61 -1.17 -20.42 23.13
N ASP A 62 -2.09 -20.85 23.99
CA ASP A 62 -2.56 -22.23 24.16
C ASP A 62 -4.01 -22.48 23.67
N VAL A 63 -4.66 -21.46 23.08
CA VAL A 63 -6.09 -21.56 22.67
C VAL A 63 -6.36 -22.73 21.73
N SER A 64 -5.41 -23.03 20.83
CA SER A 64 -5.55 -24.14 19.87
C SER A 64 -5.54 -25.51 20.55
N GLU A 65 -4.85 -25.63 21.68
CA GLU A 65 -4.70 -26.87 22.44
C GLU A 65 -5.90 -27.11 23.36
N ARG A 66 -6.58 -26.03 23.75
CA ARG A 66 -7.71 -26.04 24.69
C ARG A 66 -9.08 -25.84 24.05
N ILE A 67 -9.16 -25.95 22.72
CA ILE A 67 -10.36 -25.58 21.97
C ILE A 67 -11.64 -26.29 22.48
N GLU A 68 -11.54 -27.59 22.81
CA GLU A 68 -12.67 -28.38 23.30
C GLU A 68 -13.13 -27.95 24.70
N GLU A 69 -12.18 -27.63 25.58
CA GLU A 69 -12.48 -27.15 26.94
C GLU A 69 -13.17 -25.78 26.90
N ILE A 70 -12.67 -24.88 26.06
CA ILE A 70 -13.21 -23.53 25.88
C ILE A 70 -14.63 -23.59 25.30
N LEU A 71 -14.82 -24.39 24.24
CA LEU A 71 -16.14 -24.54 23.63
C LEU A 71 -17.17 -25.16 24.58
N ALA A 72 -16.77 -26.15 25.38
CA ALA A 72 -17.64 -26.75 26.39
C ALA A 72 -18.06 -25.76 27.49
N ALA A 73 -17.18 -24.81 27.84
CA ALA A 73 -17.46 -23.80 28.85
C ALA A 73 -18.30 -22.61 28.32
N GLU A 74 -18.07 -22.19 27.08
CA GLU A 74 -18.69 -20.99 26.52
C GLU A 74 -19.99 -21.26 25.78
N VAL A 75 -20.11 -22.42 25.14
CA VAL A 75 -21.30 -22.80 24.37
C VAL A 75 -22.20 -23.65 25.27
N THR A 76 -22.93 -22.99 26.17
CA THR A 76 -24.09 -23.60 26.83
C THR A 76 -25.34 -23.28 26.00
N PRO A 77 -26.26 -24.24 25.75
CA PRO A 77 -27.58 -23.93 25.17
C PRO A 77 -28.43 -23.02 26.06
#